data_AF-A0A084VT56-F1
#
_entry.id   AF-A0A084VT56-F1
#
_cell.length_a   1.000
_cell.length_b   1.000
_cell.length_c   1.000
_cell.angle_alpha   90.00
_cell.angle_beta   90.00
_cell.angle_gamma   90.00
#
_symmetry.space_group_name_H-M   'P 1'
#
loop_
_entity.id
_entity.type
_entity.pdbx_description
1 polymer ?
#
loop_
_entity_poly.entity_id
_entity_poly.type
_entity_poly.pdbx_seq_one_letter_code
_entity_poly.pdbx_strand_id
1 'polypeptide(L)'
;MKNLKILDLSHNELFYVENNYRQFQTLDALYLHHNFLVSLKLEKTKKGSLIKWSNTATLTLSNNDWDCSKMEAFLAEFPRTLSHDFGRETQCGNAQTNQGLCCTKVDMPYHDRLVNKFAQVSSYEKVARANGRCNAASLTSSAQNVSTIVTQPGALPSSELEKELHALKFAVQTIEGNVARAESQVTNNIQKIDTLTRIYRVTKTGLVLPSATLSKVVDHLKQRDEFKVNETKARYDDAEGKDKESKELNTVNDQLQKN
;
A
#
# COMPACT_ATOMS: atom_id res chain seq x y z
N MET A 1 28.83 18.88 -2.55
CA MET A 1 27.52 19.42 -2.14
C MET A 1 27.35 19.19 -0.63
N LYS A 2 27.37 20.24 0.20
CA LYS A 2 27.29 20.16 1.68
C LYS A 2 26.25 21.13 2.26
N ASN A 3 25.13 21.31 1.56
CA ASN A 3 24.16 22.38 1.87
C ASN A 3 22.73 21.87 2.13
N LEU A 4 22.49 20.56 2.13
CA LEU A 4 21.14 20.05 2.41
C LEU A 4 20.83 20.25 3.88
N LYS A 5 19.76 21.00 4.17
CA LYS A 5 19.32 21.31 5.54
C LYS A 5 18.02 20.62 5.92
N ILE A 6 17.11 20.50 4.97
CA ILE A 6 15.81 19.88 5.17
C ILE A 6 15.71 18.69 4.22
N LEU A 7 15.32 17.55 4.75
CA LEU A 7 15.01 16.36 3.97
C LEU A 7 13.70 15.77 4.46
N ASP A 8 12.69 15.82 3.60
CA ASP A 8 11.40 15.18 3.85
C ASP A 8 11.30 13.90 3.02
N LEU A 9 11.24 12.77 3.72
CA LEU A 9 11.03 11.44 3.15
C LEU A 9 9.76 10.79 3.73
N SER A 10 8.88 11.57 4.34
CA SER A 10 7.64 11.08 4.90
C SER A 10 6.68 10.52 3.84
N HIS A 11 5.74 9.66 4.25
CA HIS A 11 4.71 9.08 3.37
C HIS A 11 5.28 8.31 2.16
N ASN A 12 6.32 7.52 2.40
CA ASN A 12 6.92 6.62 1.43
C ASN A 12 6.86 5.17 1.92
N GLU A 13 7.51 4.27 1.19
CA GLU A 13 7.63 2.85 1.55
C GLU A 13 9.06 2.52 1.98
N LEU A 14 9.76 3.47 2.63
CA LEU A 14 11.15 3.26 3.05
C LEU A 14 11.20 2.19 4.15
N PHE A 15 12.11 1.23 3.97
CA PHE A 15 12.28 0.10 4.87
C PHE A 15 13.67 0.07 5.53
N TYR A 16 14.69 0.51 4.79
CA TYR A 16 16.09 0.52 5.24
C TYR A 16 16.76 1.83 4.82
N VAL A 17 17.28 2.58 5.78
CA VAL A 17 17.98 3.86 5.56
C VAL A 17 19.26 4.00 6.39
N GLU A 18 19.71 2.93 7.06
CA GLU A 18 20.81 3.02 8.02
C GLU A 18 22.13 3.46 7.40
N ASN A 19 22.33 3.25 6.09
CA ASN A 19 23.55 3.67 5.39
C ASN A 19 23.60 5.19 5.13
N ASN A 20 22.49 5.90 5.33
CA ASN A 20 22.39 7.35 5.10
C ASN A 20 22.76 8.18 6.35
N TYR A 21 23.18 7.53 7.43
CA TYR A 21 23.43 8.14 8.74
C TYR A 21 24.29 9.41 8.70
N ARG A 22 25.37 9.43 7.89
CA ARG A 22 26.25 10.61 7.77
C ARG A 22 25.52 11.84 7.23
N GLN A 23 24.58 11.65 6.31
CA GLN A 23 23.80 12.74 5.74
C GLN A 23 22.76 13.23 6.75
N PHE A 24 22.05 12.30 7.41
CA PHE A 24 20.98 12.62 8.37
C PHE A 24 21.46 13.45 9.56
N GLN A 25 22.69 13.23 10.02
CA GLN A 25 23.28 13.97 11.14
C GLN A 25 23.70 15.41 10.80
N THR A 26 23.64 15.81 9.52
CA THR A 26 23.95 17.18 9.08
C THR A 26 22.72 18.05 8.82
N LEU A 27 21.54 17.45 8.88
CA LEU A 27 20.27 18.13 8.61
C LEU A 27 19.81 18.94 9.81
N ASP A 28 19.13 20.04 9.52
CA ASP A 28 18.38 20.83 10.49
C ASP A 28 16.94 20.25 10.64
N ALA A 29 16.39 19.62 9.60
CA ALA A 29 15.12 18.90 9.69
C ALA A 29 15.12 17.60 8.86
N LEU A 30 14.64 16.53 9.48
CA LEU A 30 14.51 15.20 8.88
C LEU A 30 13.12 14.62 9.16
N TYR A 31 12.33 14.43 8.11
CA TYR A 31 11.00 13.85 8.24
C TYR A 31 10.99 12.41 7.72
N LEU A 32 10.70 11.46 8.60
CA LEU A 32 10.68 10.03 8.29
C LEU A 32 9.34 9.36 8.65
N HIS A 33 8.37 10.11 9.18
CA HIS A 33 7.09 9.52 9.57
C HIS A 33 6.33 8.89 8.40
N HIS A 34 5.46 7.92 8.69
CA HIS A 34 4.66 7.20 7.68
C HIS A 34 5.55 6.49 6.64
N ASN A 35 6.40 5.59 7.14
CA ASN A 35 7.23 4.67 6.36
C ASN A 35 7.17 3.27 7.00
N PHE A 36 8.06 2.36 6.61
CA PHE A 36 8.20 1.02 7.19
C PHE A 36 9.60 0.82 7.79
N LEU A 37 10.19 1.89 8.34
CA LEU A 37 11.55 1.84 8.86
C LEU A 37 11.60 0.94 10.09
N VAL A 38 12.57 0.03 10.08
CA VAL A 38 12.79 -0.92 11.17
C VAL A 38 13.79 -0.38 12.18
N SER A 39 14.76 0.39 11.72
CA SER A 39 15.80 0.94 12.58
C SER A 39 16.49 2.14 11.92
N LEU A 40 17.13 2.95 12.76
CA LEU A 40 17.97 4.05 12.35
C LEU A 40 19.37 3.88 12.94
N LYS A 41 20.35 4.34 12.17
CA LYS A 41 21.74 4.36 12.60
C LYS A 41 22.22 5.79 12.67
N LEU A 42 23.03 6.06 13.68
CA LEU A 42 23.71 7.33 13.92
C LEU A 42 25.19 7.03 14.14
N GLU A 43 26.07 7.89 13.63
CA GLU A 43 27.50 7.77 13.89
C GLU A 43 27.80 8.10 15.35
N LYS A 44 28.51 7.19 16.03
CA LYS A 44 29.13 7.41 17.34
C LYS A 44 30.63 7.63 17.15
N THR A 45 31.22 8.58 17.85
CA THR A 45 32.70 8.65 17.98
C THR A 45 33.16 8.22 19.37
N LYS A 46 34.46 7.92 19.49
CA LYS A 46 35.14 7.62 20.76
C LYS A 46 35.01 8.75 21.81
N LYS A 47 34.55 9.95 21.44
CA LYS A 47 34.32 11.11 22.33
C LYS A 47 32.84 11.44 22.55
N GLY A 48 31.91 10.60 22.10
CA GLY A 48 30.46 10.82 22.16
C GLY A 48 29.79 10.93 20.78
N SER A 49 28.51 11.32 20.80
CA SER A 49 27.67 11.47 19.61
C SER A 49 28.14 12.62 18.69
N LEU A 50 28.23 12.37 17.37
CA LEU A 50 28.54 13.40 16.35
C LEU A 50 27.29 14.13 15.84
N ILE A 51 26.14 13.92 16.47
CA ILE A 51 24.89 14.54 16.05
C ILE A 51 25.05 16.06 16.17
N LYS A 52 25.06 16.74 15.01
CA LYS A 52 25.15 18.21 14.91
C LYS A 52 23.79 18.88 14.96
N TRP A 53 22.75 18.16 15.37
CA TRP A 53 21.42 18.71 15.49
C TRP A 53 21.45 19.86 16.50
N SER A 54 21.05 21.05 16.05
CA SER A 54 20.80 22.16 16.94
C SER A 54 19.61 21.83 17.84
N ASN A 55 19.46 22.58 18.93
CA ASN A 55 18.27 22.50 19.79
C ASN A 55 16.97 22.93 19.08
N THR A 56 17.06 23.37 17.81
CA THR A 56 15.94 23.74 16.94
C THR A 56 15.72 22.74 15.83
N ALA A 57 16.45 21.61 15.83
CA ALA A 57 16.28 20.60 14.81
C ALA A 57 14.94 19.87 14.96
N THR A 58 14.38 19.44 13.83
CA THR A 58 13.10 18.73 13.78
C THR A 58 13.31 17.31 13.25
N LEU A 59 12.76 16.33 13.96
CA LEU A 59 12.77 14.92 13.57
C LEU A 59 11.37 14.32 13.68
N THR A 60 10.89 13.65 12.63
CA THR A 60 9.63 12.88 12.74
C THR A 60 9.85 11.40 12.50
N LEU A 61 9.37 10.56 13.42
CA LEU A 61 9.59 9.10 13.43
C LEU A 61 8.29 8.29 13.53
N SER A 62 7.14 8.93 13.71
CA SER A 62 5.90 8.20 13.93
C SER A 62 5.46 7.37 12.72
N ASN A 63 4.61 6.38 12.94
CA ASN A 63 4.04 5.52 11.91
C ASN A 63 5.13 4.82 11.10
N ASN A 64 6.03 4.14 11.81
CA ASN A 64 7.06 3.26 11.28
C ASN A 64 6.98 1.88 11.96
N ASP A 65 7.81 0.94 11.52
CA ASP A 65 7.77 -0.45 11.98
C ASP A 65 9.01 -0.78 12.83
N TRP A 66 9.24 0.02 13.86
CA TRP A 66 10.48 0.01 14.62
C TRP A 66 10.75 -1.33 15.30
N ASP A 67 12.02 -1.73 15.35
CA ASP A 67 12.50 -2.70 16.32
C ASP A 67 12.77 -2.00 17.67
N CYS A 68 12.24 -2.55 18.76
CA CYS A 68 12.35 -1.90 20.07
C CYS A 68 13.79 -1.73 20.53
N SER A 69 14.63 -2.75 20.35
CA SER A 69 16.01 -2.73 20.85
C SER A 69 16.87 -1.74 20.05
N LYS A 70 16.66 -1.69 18.73
CA LYS A 70 17.32 -0.70 17.87
C LYS A 70 16.82 0.72 18.14
N MET A 71 15.51 0.87 18.36
CA MET A 71 14.88 2.15 18.64
C MET A 71 15.41 2.77 19.93
N GLU A 72 15.40 2.03 21.03
CA GLU A 72 15.98 2.47 22.29
C GLU A 72 17.42 2.95 22.12
N ALA A 73 18.23 2.22 21.34
CA ALA A 73 19.62 2.53 21.13
C ALA A 73 19.87 3.84 20.38
N PHE A 74 19.04 4.21 19.39
CA PHE A 74 19.20 5.49 18.69
C PHE A 74 18.49 6.64 19.40
N LEU A 75 17.34 6.39 20.06
CA LEU A 75 16.63 7.40 20.84
C LEU A 75 17.48 7.90 22.01
N ALA A 76 18.26 7.02 22.64
CA ALA A 76 19.20 7.37 23.70
C ALA A 76 20.28 8.37 23.25
N GLU A 77 20.55 8.47 21.95
CA GLU A 77 21.56 9.39 21.40
C GLU A 77 20.99 10.77 21.07
N PHE A 78 19.66 10.92 21.05
CA PHE A 78 19.03 12.18 20.68
C PHE A 78 19.07 13.22 21.81
N PRO A 79 19.34 14.49 21.49
CA PRO A 79 19.21 15.57 22.48
C PRO A 79 17.78 15.64 23.01
N ARG A 80 17.62 15.83 24.33
CA ARG A 80 16.28 16.00 24.96
C ARG A 80 15.48 17.20 24.43
N THR A 81 16.17 18.16 23.81
CA THR A 81 15.59 19.38 23.23
C THR A 81 15.17 19.23 21.77
N LEU A 82 15.36 18.06 21.17
CA LEU A 82 14.98 17.80 19.79
C LEU A 82 13.46 17.92 19.62
N SER A 83 13.00 18.70 18.63
CA SER A 83 11.57 18.74 18.30
C SER A 83 11.20 17.44 17.58
N HIS A 84 10.26 16.69 18.15
CA HIS A 84 9.86 15.40 17.63
C HIS A 84 8.36 15.13 17.75
N ASP A 85 7.87 14.16 16.98
CA ASP A 85 6.46 13.74 16.91
C ASP A 85 6.11 12.54 17.81
N PHE A 86 6.95 12.23 18.80
CA PHE A 86 6.71 11.15 19.75
C PHE A 86 5.36 11.30 20.44
N GLY A 87 4.69 10.17 20.71
CA GLY A 87 3.39 10.15 21.39
C GLY A 87 2.20 10.38 20.48
N ARG A 88 2.41 10.55 19.17
CA ARG A 88 1.32 10.52 18.19
C ARG A 88 0.70 9.14 17.99
N GLU A 89 1.39 8.08 18.41
CA GLU A 89 0.91 6.71 18.29
C GLU A 89 0.21 6.26 19.57
N THR A 90 -1.11 6.13 19.51
CA THR A 90 -1.95 5.71 20.64
C THR A 90 -2.38 4.25 20.57
N GLN A 91 -2.21 3.57 19.42
CA GLN A 91 -2.60 2.18 19.20
C GLN A 91 -1.55 1.46 18.35
N CYS A 92 -0.89 0.46 18.93
CA CYS A 92 0.20 -0.28 18.31
C CYS A 92 -0.18 -1.68 17.78
N GLY A 93 -1.47 -2.05 17.81
CA GLY A 93 -1.89 -3.40 17.45
C GLY A 93 -1.18 -4.45 18.30
N ASN A 94 -0.42 -5.36 17.66
CA ASN A 94 0.39 -6.39 18.32
C ASN A 94 1.78 -5.90 18.78
N ALA A 95 2.17 -4.68 18.41
CA ALA A 95 3.40 -4.05 18.85
C ALA A 95 3.18 -3.35 20.21
N GLN A 96 4.27 -3.04 20.90
CA GLN A 96 4.24 -2.27 22.14
C GLN A 96 4.62 -0.82 21.89
N THR A 97 4.19 0.08 22.77
CA THR A 97 4.58 1.49 22.71
C THR A 97 5.84 1.70 23.56
N ASN A 98 6.84 2.38 23.02
CA ASN A 98 8.03 2.79 23.75
C ASN A 98 8.38 4.23 23.38
N GLN A 99 8.48 5.10 24.40
CA GLN A 99 8.62 6.55 24.24
C GLN A 99 7.58 7.17 23.28
N GLY A 100 6.36 6.61 23.24
CA GLY A 100 5.27 7.12 22.39
C GLY A 100 5.36 6.74 20.91
N LEU A 101 6.22 5.79 20.55
CA LEU A 101 6.31 5.18 19.20
C LEU A 101 6.03 3.68 19.31
N CYS A 102 5.37 3.09 18.32
CA CYS A 102 5.18 1.65 18.27
C CYS A 102 6.46 0.94 17.85
N CYS A 103 6.76 -0.19 18.49
CA CYS A 103 7.88 -1.03 18.15
C CYS A 103 7.58 -2.51 18.45
N THR A 104 8.24 -3.41 17.73
CA THR A 104 8.18 -4.85 17.96
C THR A 104 9.54 -5.34 18.46
N LYS A 105 9.56 -6.23 19.45
CA LYS A 105 10.80 -6.81 19.97
C LYS A 105 11.07 -8.17 19.34
N VAL A 106 12.10 -8.24 18.49
CA VAL A 106 12.51 -9.48 17.81
C VAL A 106 14.04 -9.53 17.64
N ASP A 107 14.61 -10.73 17.56
CA ASP A 107 16.07 -10.88 17.50
C ASP A 107 16.66 -10.48 16.14
N MET A 108 15.98 -10.84 15.05
CA MET A 108 16.39 -10.54 13.67
C MET A 108 15.31 -9.71 12.98
N PRO A 109 15.26 -8.39 13.20
CA PRO A 109 14.09 -7.59 12.84
C PRO A 109 13.83 -7.54 11.34
N TYR A 110 14.87 -7.38 10.51
CA TYR A 110 14.71 -7.42 9.05
C TYR A 110 14.29 -8.79 8.53
N HIS A 111 14.78 -9.88 9.14
CA HIS A 111 14.39 -11.23 8.77
C HIS A 111 12.93 -11.51 9.13
N ASP A 112 12.49 -11.08 10.32
CA ASP A 112 11.11 -11.17 10.77
C ASP A 112 10.16 -10.45 9.79
N ARG A 113 10.46 -9.21 9.40
CA ARG A 113 9.64 -8.47 8.41
C ARG A 113 9.62 -9.14 7.05
N LEU A 114 10.74 -9.72 6.62
CA LEU A 114 10.82 -10.50 5.38
C LEU A 114 9.92 -11.74 5.45
N VAL A 115 9.98 -12.51 6.53
CA VAL A 115 9.14 -13.69 6.75
C VAL A 115 7.67 -13.30 6.80
N ASN A 116 7.32 -12.23 7.51
CA ASN A 116 5.95 -11.73 7.58
C ASN A 116 5.44 -11.29 6.19
N LYS A 117 6.28 -10.63 5.39
CA LYS A 117 5.95 -10.28 4.01
C LYS A 117 5.76 -11.51 3.13
N PHE A 118 6.63 -12.52 3.25
CA PHE A 118 6.48 -13.80 2.55
C PHE A 118 5.21 -14.54 2.97
N ALA A 119 4.86 -14.56 4.25
CA ALA A 119 3.63 -15.19 4.74
C ALA A 119 2.39 -14.53 4.12
N GLN A 120 2.35 -13.19 4.10
CA GLN A 120 1.29 -12.43 3.44
C GLN A 120 1.21 -12.78 1.95
N VAL A 121 2.31 -12.69 1.21
CA VAL A 121 2.33 -12.91 -0.25
C VAL A 121 2.07 -14.38 -0.63
N SER A 122 2.63 -15.34 0.10
CA SER A 122 2.47 -16.77 -0.19
C SER A 122 1.06 -17.29 0.12
N SER A 123 0.36 -16.70 1.10
CA SER A 123 -1.07 -16.97 1.30
C SER A 123 -1.88 -16.67 0.02
N TYR A 124 -1.47 -15.62 -0.72
CA TYR A 124 -2.07 -15.24 -1.99
C TYR A 124 -1.74 -16.23 -3.10
N GLU A 125 -0.48 -16.66 -3.22
CA GLU A 125 -0.10 -17.67 -4.21
C GLU A 125 -0.81 -19.02 -4.01
N LYS A 126 -0.99 -19.44 -2.75
CA LYS A 126 -1.64 -20.73 -2.43
C LYS A 126 -3.10 -20.76 -2.87
N VAL A 127 -3.87 -19.69 -2.65
CA VAL A 127 -5.28 -19.63 -3.09
C VAL A 127 -5.40 -19.42 -4.59
N ALA A 128 -4.52 -18.64 -5.22
CA ALA A 128 -4.48 -18.54 -6.68
C ALA A 128 -4.24 -19.92 -7.33
N ARG A 129 -3.36 -20.74 -6.75
CA ARG A 129 -3.16 -22.14 -7.19
C ARG A 129 -4.38 -23.02 -6.91
N ALA A 130 -5.04 -22.88 -5.76
CA ALA A 130 -6.24 -23.65 -5.41
C ALA A 130 -7.43 -23.34 -6.34
N ASN A 131 -7.58 -22.08 -6.77
CA ASN A 131 -8.64 -21.67 -7.69
C ASN A 131 -8.31 -21.95 -9.17
N GLY A 132 -7.02 -22.10 -9.52
CA GLY A 132 -6.56 -22.36 -10.89
C GLY A 132 -6.23 -23.82 -11.22
N ARG A 133 -6.11 -24.70 -10.23
CA ARG A 133 -5.84 -26.13 -10.44
C ARG A 133 -6.91 -26.97 -9.76
N CYS A 134 -7.84 -27.45 -10.58
CA CYS A 134 -8.71 -28.58 -10.28
C CYS A 134 -9.74 -28.34 -9.18
N ASN A 135 -10.99 -28.05 -9.57
CA ASN A 135 -12.10 -28.58 -8.78
C ASN A 135 -12.01 -30.12 -8.91
N ALA A 136 -11.43 -30.77 -7.89
CA ALA A 136 -11.32 -32.23 -7.87
C ALA A 136 -12.70 -32.88 -8.08
N ALA A 137 -13.77 -32.27 -7.56
CA ALA A 137 -15.13 -32.77 -7.77
C ALA A 137 -15.58 -32.67 -9.24
N SER A 138 -15.16 -31.67 -10.02
CA SER A 138 -15.51 -31.60 -11.45
C SER A 138 -14.77 -32.66 -12.27
N LEU A 139 -13.49 -32.90 -11.97
CA LEU A 139 -12.70 -33.95 -12.61
C LEU A 139 -13.21 -35.35 -12.23
N THR A 140 -13.58 -35.58 -10.96
CA THR A 140 -14.12 -36.86 -10.50
C THR A 140 -15.51 -37.11 -11.10
N SER A 141 -16.37 -36.08 -11.20
CA SER A 141 -17.70 -36.23 -11.81
C SER A 141 -17.60 -36.50 -13.32
N SER A 142 -16.70 -35.82 -14.02
CA SER A 142 -16.43 -36.07 -15.44
C SER A 142 -15.83 -37.46 -15.67
N ALA A 143 -14.88 -37.90 -14.85
CA ALA A 143 -14.28 -39.23 -14.95
C ALA A 143 -15.27 -40.36 -14.59
N GLN A 144 -16.14 -40.12 -13.60
CA GLN A 144 -17.21 -41.05 -13.24
C GLN A 144 -18.25 -41.18 -14.35
N ASN A 145 -18.66 -40.07 -14.97
CA ASN A 145 -19.58 -40.10 -16.11
C ASN A 145 -19.00 -40.82 -17.33
N VAL A 146 -17.70 -40.65 -17.61
CA VAL A 146 -17.03 -41.40 -18.68
C VAL A 146 -16.96 -42.89 -18.34
N SER A 147 -16.70 -43.24 -17.07
CA SER A 147 -16.68 -44.63 -16.62
C SER A 147 -18.04 -45.32 -16.75
N THR A 148 -19.15 -44.65 -16.45
CA THR A 148 -20.50 -45.22 -16.57
C THR A 148 -20.93 -45.42 -18.02
N ILE A 149 -20.53 -44.51 -18.93
CA ILE A 149 -20.79 -44.62 -20.37
C ILE A 149 -20.07 -45.83 -20.98
N VAL A 150 -18.85 -46.13 -20.52
CA VAL A 150 -18.03 -47.23 -21.05
C VAL A 150 -18.53 -48.63 -20.60
N THR A 151 -19.33 -48.70 -19.52
CA THR A 151 -19.78 -49.98 -18.94
C THR A 151 -21.17 -50.47 -19.34
N GLN A 152 -21.95 -49.74 -20.15
CA GLN A 152 -23.26 -50.26 -20.62
C GLN A 152 -23.11 -51.18 -21.84
N PRO A 153 -23.58 -52.45 -21.77
CA PRO A 153 -23.57 -53.37 -22.89
C PRO A 153 -24.80 -53.10 -23.77
N GLY A 154 -24.63 -52.18 -24.71
CA GLY A 154 -25.51 -51.96 -25.83
C GLY A 154 -24.68 -51.37 -26.96
N ALA A 155 -24.35 -52.18 -27.97
CA ALA A 155 -23.56 -51.73 -29.10
C ALA A 155 -24.35 -50.66 -29.88
N LEU A 156 -24.11 -49.39 -29.57
CA LEU A 156 -24.32 -48.31 -30.52
C LEU A 156 -23.56 -48.71 -31.80
N PRO A 157 -24.18 -48.68 -32.99
CA PRO A 157 -23.47 -48.97 -34.22
C PRO A 157 -22.24 -48.05 -34.29
N SER A 158 -21.07 -48.62 -34.61
CA SER A 158 -19.76 -47.93 -34.53
C SER A 158 -19.75 -46.54 -35.19
N SER A 159 -20.60 -46.35 -36.21
CA SER A 159 -20.82 -45.08 -36.90
C SER A 159 -21.51 -43.98 -36.08
N GLU A 160 -22.41 -44.33 -35.16
CA GLU A 160 -23.11 -43.36 -34.29
C GLU A 160 -22.13 -42.84 -33.22
N LEU A 161 -21.35 -43.75 -32.64
CA LEU A 161 -20.32 -43.42 -31.64
C LEU A 161 -19.21 -42.55 -32.23
N GLU A 162 -18.77 -42.83 -33.46
CA GLU A 162 -17.77 -42.00 -34.15
C GLU A 162 -18.29 -40.59 -34.44
N LYS A 163 -19.58 -40.43 -34.80
CA LYS A 163 -20.21 -39.12 -35.00
C LYS A 163 -20.28 -38.33 -33.70
N GLU A 164 -20.70 -38.96 -32.61
CA GLU A 164 -20.73 -38.32 -31.28
C GLU A 164 -19.34 -37.92 -30.80
N LEU A 165 -18.33 -38.79 -31.00
CA LEU A 165 -16.93 -38.49 -30.66
C LEU A 165 -16.40 -37.30 -31.46
N HIS A 166 -16.73 -37.23 -32.76
CA HIS A 166 -16.31 -36.11 -33.62
C HIS A 166 -17.01 -34.80 -33.20
N ALA A 167 -18.32 -34.85 -32.91
CA ALA A 167 -19.07 -33.70 -32.41
C ALA A 167 -18.53 -33.20 -31.07
N LEU A 168 -18.19 -34.11 -30.15
CA LEU A 168 -17.60 -33.77 -28.86
C LEU A 168 -16.21 -33.14 -29.01
N LYS A 169 -15.35 -33.69 -29.87
CA LYS A 169 -14.02 -33.09 -30.18
C LYS A 169 -14.16 -31.68 -30.72
N PHE A 170 -15.10 -31.44 -31.64
CA PHE A 170 -15.36 -30.12 -32.20
C PHE A 170 -15.87 -29.14 -31.13
N ALA A 171 -16.78 -29.59 -30.27
CA ALA A 171 -17.28 -28.79 -29.16
C ALA A 171 -16.18 -28.40 -28.16
N VAL A 172 -15.30 -29.35 -27.80
CA VAL A 172 -14.15 -29.10 -26.92
C VAL A 172 -13.20 -28.08 -27.54
N GLN A 173 -12.80 -28.24 -28.81
CA GLN A 173 -11.93 -27.28 -29.50
C GLN A 173 -12.55 -25.88 -29.56
N THR A 174 -13.87 -25.80 -29.77
CA THR A 174 -14.59 -24.52 -29.77
C THR A 174 -14.56 -23.87 -28.39
N ILE A 175 -14.79 -24.64 -27.32
CA ILE A 175 -14.74 -24.16 -25.95
C ILE A 175 -13.33 -23.69 -25.59
N GLU A 176 -12.29 -24.46 -25.92
CA GLU A 176 -10.89 -24.09 -25.68
C GLU A 176 -10.54 -22.76 -26.36
N GLY A 177 -10.96 -22.56 -27.61
CA GLY A 177 -10.76 -21.29 -28.32
C GLY A 177 -11.50 -20.12 -27.67
N ASN A 178 -12.72 -20.34 -27.18
CA ASN A 178 -13.49 -19.31 -26.48
C ASN A 178 -12.89 -18.97 -25.11
N VAL A 179 -12.42 -19.96 -24.35
CA VAL A 179 -11.73 -19.77 -23.07
C VAL A 179 -10.46 -18.96 -23.28
N ALA A 180 -9.61 -19.33 -24.24
CA ALA A 180 -8.38 -18.59 -24.53
C ALA A 180 -8.64 -17.11 -24.89
N ARG A 181 -9.71 -16.85 -25.65
CA ARG A 181 -10.13 -15.47 -25.98
C ARG A 181 -10.61 -14.71 -24.75
N ALA A 182 -11.45 -15.33 -23.92
CA ALA A 182 -11.96 -14.72 -22.70
C ALA A 182 -10.83 -14.46 -21.68
N GLU A 183 -9.90 -15.39 -21.51
CA GLU A 183 -8.73 -15.26 -20.64
C GLU A 183 -7.86 -14.07 -21.05
N SER A 184 -7.63 -13.88 -22.36
CA SER A 184 -6.87 -12.74 -22.87
C SER A 184 -7.54 -11.40 -22.51
N GLN A 185 -8.85 -11.29 -22.70
CA GLN A 185 -9.61 -10.08 -22.35
C GLN A 185 -9.60 -9.81 -20.83
N VAL A 186 -9.83 -10.85 -20.03
CA VAL A 186 -9.82 -10.76 -18.56
C VAL A 186 -8.44 -10.35 -18.06
N THR A 187 -7.36 -10.91 -18.63
CA THR A 187 -5.98 -10.56 -18.27
C THR A 187 -5.69 -9.09 -18.52
N ASN A 188 -6.10 -8.55 -19.69
CA ASN A 188 -5.94 -7.13 -19.99
C ASN A 188 -6.69 -6.24 -18.98
N ASN A 189 -7.92 -6.60 -18.65
CA ASN A 189 -8.70 -5.86 -17.65
C ASN A 189 -8.05 -5.89 -16.26
N ILE A 190 -7.52 -7.04 -15.83
CA ILE A 190 -6.79 -7.17 -14.57
C ILE A 190 -5.54 -6.29 -14.55
N GLN A 191 -4.77 -6.26 -15.64
CA GLN A 191 -3.58 -5.40 -15.74
C GLN A 191 -3.95 -3.92 -15.65
N LYS A 192 -5.06 -3.50 -16.26
CA LYS A 192 -5.57 -2.13 -16.14
C LYS A 192 -5.98 -1.80 -14.71
N ILE A 193 -6.69 -2.71 -14.04
CA ILE A 193 -7.06 -2.54 -12.63
C ILE A 193 -5.80 -2.39 -11.78
N ASP A 194 -4.82 -3.27 -11.91
CA ASP A 194 -3.56 -3.19 -11.16
C ASP A 194 -2.80 -1.89 -11.46
N THR A 195 -2.83 -1.40 -12.70
CA THR A 195 -2.25 -0.09 -13.07
C THR A 195 -2.95 1.05 -12.33
N LEU A 196 -4.28 1.08 -12.32
CA LEU A 196 -5.04 2.10 -11.62
C LEU A 196 -4.81 2.05 -10.11
N THR A 197 -4.77 0.85 -9.54
CA THR A 197 -4.46 0.63 -8.12
C THR A 197 -3.10 1.23 -7.75
N ARG A 198 -2.07 1.07 -8.60
CA ARG A 198 -0.75 1.68 -8.40
C ARG A 198 -0.76 3.20 -8.53
N ILE A 199 -1.40 3.72 -9.59
CA ILE A 199 -1.47 5.17 -9.85
C ILE A 199 -2.13 5.90 -8.69
N TYR A 200 -3.25 5.36 -8.18
CA TYR A 200 -4.02 5.97 -7.10
C TYR A 200 -3.62 5.49 -5.71
N ARG A 201 -2.55 4.67 -5.60
CA ARG A 201 -2.06 4.11 -4.33
C ARG A 201 -3.16 3.45 -3.49
N VAL A 202 -4.12 2.78 -4.17
CA VAL A 202 -5.21 2.06 -3.51
C VAL A 202 -4.65 0.76 -2.95
N THR A 203 -4.88 0.49 -1.66
CA THR A 203 -4.34 -0.71 -1.02
C THR A 203 -5.06 -1.96 -1.53
N LYS A 204 -4.33 -2.88 -2.15
CA LYS A 204 -4.86 -4.20 -2.52
C LYS A 204 -4.92 -5.07 -1.28
N THR A 205 -6.13 -5.43 -0.84
CA THR A 205 -6.35 -6.26 0.34
C THR A 205 -6.60 -7.70 -0.07
N GLY A 206 -5.62 -8.58 0.13
CA GLY A 206 -5.84 -10.01 0.00
C GLY A 206 -6.22 -10.51 -1.39
N LEU A 207 -6.82 -11.71 -1.41
CA LEU A 207 -7.37 -12.36 -2.60
C LEU A 207 -8.80 -11.91 -2.82
N VAL A 208 -8.96 -10.70 -3.31
CA VAL A 208 -10.26 -10.19 -3.72
C VAL A 208 -10.44 -10.34 -5.22
N LEU A 209 -11.69 -10.58 -5.64
CA LEU A 209 -12.05 -10.59 -7.06
C LEU A 209 -11.58 -9.28 -7.73
N PRO A 210 -11.16 -9.31 -9.01
CA PRO A 210 -10.77 -8.10 -9.72
C PRO A 210 -11.85 -7.00 -9.68
N SER A 211 -13.13 -7.38 -9.74
CA SER A 211 -14.26 -6.46 -9.62
C SER A 211 -14.31 -5.73 -8.27
N ALA A 212 -14.00 -6.41 -7.17
CA ALA A 212 -13.93 -5.79 -5.84
C ALA A 212 -12.73 -4.84 -5.73
N THR A 213 -11.60 -5.17 -6.36
CA THR A 213 -10.45 -4.24 -6.45
C THR A 213 -10.81 -3.00 -7.27
N LEU A 214 -11.50 -3.18 -8.39
CA LEU A 214 -11.99 -2.07 -9.21
C LEU A 214 -12.97 -1.19 -8.45
N SER A 215 -13.91 -1.77 -7.69
CA SER A 215 -14.85 -1.00 -6.86
C SER A 215 -14.10 -0.08 -5.89
N LYS A 216 -13.06 -0.60 -5.21
CA LYS A 216 -12.24 0.22 -4.30
C LYS A 216 -11.56 1.39 -5.01
N VAL A 217 -11.11 1.19 -6.25
CA VAL A 217 -10.54 2.27 -7.07
C VAL A 217 -11.61 3.32 -7.37
N VAL A 218 -12.79 2.90 -7.81
CA VAL A 218 -13.90 3.81 -8.12
C VAL A 218 -14.34 4.59 -6.87
N ASP A 219 -14.48 3.92 -5.73
CA ASP A 219 -14.85 4.55 -4.46
C ASP A 219 -13.81 5.59 -4.02
N HIS A 220 -12.52 5.27 -4.15
CA HIS A 220 -11.43 6.20 -3.87
C HIS A 220 -11.51 7.45 -4.77
N LEU A 221 -11.77 7.27 -6.06
CA LEU A 221 -11.90 8.39 -7.00
C LEU A 221 -13.09 9.28 -6.65
N LYS A 222 -14.23 8.68 -6.31
CA LYS A 222 -15.42 9.42 -5.89
C LYS A 222 -15.16 10.25 -4.64
N GLN A 223 -14.54 9.67 -3.60
CA GLN A 223 -14.18 10.39 -2.39
C GLN A 223 -13.22 11.55 -2.66
N ARG A 224 -12.24 11.33 -3.53
CA ARG A 224 -11.28 12.37 -3.93
C ARG A 224 -11.98 13.53 -4.64
N ASP A 225 -12.90 13.23 -5.55
CA ASP A 225 -13.62 14.25 -6.31
C ASP A 225 -14.57 15.04 -5.40
N GLU A 226 -15.29 14.38 -4.50
CA GLU A 226 -16.11 15.03 -3.45
C GLU A 226 -15.28 15.96 -2.57
N PHE A 227 -14.11 15.49 -2.11
CA PHE A 227 -13.18 16.32 -1.34
C PHE A 227 -12.74 17.55 -2.13
N LYS A 228 -12.41 17.39 -3.42
CA LYS A 228 -11.96 18.50 -4.27
C LYS A 228 -13.06 19.53 -4.55
N VAL A 229 -14.29 19.08 -4.73
CA VAL A 229 -15.45 19.98 -4.86
C VAL A 229 -15.62 20.80 -3.58
N ASN A 230 -15.58 20.15 -2.42
CA ASN A 230 -15.71 20.83 -1.13
C ASN A 230 -14.57 21.81 -0.85
N GLU A 231 -13.32 21.41 -1.14
CA GLU A 231 -12.15 22.30 -1.02
C GLU A 231 -12.30 23.53 -1.94
N THR A 232 -12.76 23.32 -3.17
CA THR A 232 -12.97 24.41 -4.13
C THR A 232 -14.03 25.38 -3.63
N LYS A 233 -15.17 24.86 -3.15
CA LYS A 233 -16.23 25.67 -2.56
C LYS A 233 -15.71 26.52 -1.39
N ALA A 234 -15.00 25.90 -0.45
CA ALA A 234 -14.44 26.61 0.70
C ALA A 234 -13.46 27.74 0.28
N ARG A 235 -12.68 27.53 -0.78
CA ARG A 235 -11.79 28.57 -1.32
C ARG A 235 -12.54 29.72 -1.97
N TYR A 236 -13.66 29.45 -2.65
CA TYR A 236 -14.52 30.50 -3.18
C TYR A 236 -15.15 31.32 -2.07
N ASP A 237 -15.69 30.66 -1.04
CA ASP A 237 -16.30 31.33 0.11
C ASP A 237 -15.29 32.23 0.85
N ASP A 238 -14.04 31.77 1.04
CA ASP A 238 -12.95 32.57 1.63
C ASP A 238 -12.57 33.78 0.75
N ALA A 239 -12.52 33.58 -0.58
CA ALA A 239 -12.21 34.67 -1.50
C ALA A 239 -13.29 35.76 -1.52
N GLU A 240 -14.58 35.37 -1.51
CA GLU A 240 -15.69 36.31 -1.43
C GLU A 240 -15.70 37.06 -0.09
N GLY A 241 -15.43 36.35 1.02
CA GLY A 241 -15.28 36.97 2.34
C GLY A 241 -14.19 38.05 2.37
N LYS A 242 -13.02 37.76 1.80
CA LYS A 242 -11.90 38.71 1.71
C LYS A 242 -12.18 39.89 0.79
N ASP A 243 -12.88 39.67 -0.34
CA ASP A 243 -13.29 40.77 -1.23
C ASP A 243 -14.24 41.73 -0.52
N LYS A 244 -15.19 41.19 0.26
CA LYS A 244 -16.09 41.98 1.08
C LYS A 244 -15.34 42.80 2.14
N GLU A 245 -14.44 42.16 2.89
CA GLU A 245 -13.61 42.84 3.89
C GLU A 245 -12.76 43.96 3.26
N SER A 246 -12.15 43.70 2.11
CA SER A 246 -11.38 44.69 1.36
C SER A 246 -12.23 45.89 0.94
N LYS A 247 -13.46 45.66 0.44
CA LYS A 247 -14.40 46.73 0.08
C LYS A 247 -14.82 47.57 1.29
N GLU A 248 -15.06 46.92 2.43
CA GLU A 248 -15.38 47.60 3.70
C GLU A 248 -14.21 48.47 4.16
N LEU A 249 -12.98 47.94 4.15
CA LEU A 249 -11.77 48.69 4.50
C LEU A 249 -11.53 49.89 3.57
N ASN A 250 -11.71 49.72 2.26
CA ASN A 250 -11.58 50.81 1.30
C ASN A 250 -12.63 51.90 1.57
N THR A 251 -13.87 51.51 1.88
CA THR A 251 -14.93 52.46 2.23
C THR A 251 -14.57 53.26 3.49
N VAL A 252 -14.02 52.61 4.52
CA VAL A 252 -13.55 53.27 5.75
C VAL A 252 -12.39 54.22 5.44
N ASN A 253 -11.42 53.79 4.63
CA ASN A 253 -10.28 54.62 4.26
C ASN A 253 -10.70 55.88 3.47
N ASP A 254 -11.65 55.73 2.53
CA ASP A 254 -12.22 56.84 1.78
C ASP A 254 -12.97 57.85 2.69
N GLN A 255 -13.59 57.38 3.77
CA GLN A 255 -14.22 58.24 4.78
C GLN A 255 -13.17 58.99 5.62
N LEU A 256 -12.07 58.33 5.99
CA LEU A 256 -10.98 58.94 6.75
C LEU A 256 -10.22 60.01 5.94
N GLN A 257 -10.06 59.83 4.63
CA GLN A 257 -9.40 60.83 3.76
C GLN A 257 -10.23 62.09 3.49
N LYS A 258 -11.54 62.07 3.82
CA LYS A 258 -12.45 63.21 3.63
C LYS A 258 -12.60 64.09 4.87
N ASN A 259 -12.04 63.67 6.00
CA ASN A 259 -11.97 64.43 7.26
C ASN A 259 -10.58 65.05 7.43
#